data_AF-A0A0M3J8W0-F1
#
_entry.id   AF-A0A0M3J8W0-F1
#
_cell.length_a   1.000
_cell.length_b   1.000
_cell.length_c   1.000
_cell.angle_alpha   90.00
_cell.angle_beta   90.00
_cell.angle_gamma   90.00
#
_symmetry.space_group_name_H-M   'P 1'
#
loop_
_entity.id
_entity.type
_entity.pdbx_description
1 polymer ?
#
loop_
_entity_poly.entity_id
_entity_poly.type
_entity_poly.pdbx_seq_one_letter_code
_entity_poly.pdbx_strand_id
1 'polypeptide(L)'
;MVLIEGSYFVRNKDGENIGVFKPRDEEPFAEHNPKWPKYLQRFLCFCCFGRACLIPKSGFLSEAGASLVDERLQLNIVPKTRIIRMASQSFFYPKKLCGRDEVRPKIGSYQVFVHGYKPAIEIASEWINDDVRSPLSADEKARFLHLFQKMCILDYVIRNTDRNNDNWLIK
;
A
#
# COMPACT_ATOMS: atom_id res chain seq x y z
N MET A 1 2.18 -16.74 -5.82
CA MET A 1 2.16 -15.42 -5.16
C MET A 1 3.32 -15.37 -4.16
N VAL A 2 3.91 -14.20 -3.88
CA VAL A 2 4.88 -14.03 -2.78
C VAL A 2 4.22 -13.24 -1.67
N LEU A 3 4.39 -13.67 -0.42
CA LEU A 3 3.88 -12.99 0.77
C LEU A 3 4.93 -12.01 1.30
N ILE A 4 4.56 -10.74 1.46
CA ILE A 4 5.32 -9.74 2.23
C ILE A 4 4.34 -9.04 3.16
N GLU A 5 4.50 -9.21 4.47
CA GLU A 5 3.73 -8.49 5.51
C GLU A 5 2.19 -8.49 5.32
N GLY A 6 1.60 -9.61 4.86
CA GLY A 6 0.15 -9.70 4.61
C GLY A 6 -0.29 -9.19 3.23
N SER A 7 0.64 -8.90 2.33
CA SER A 7 0.40 -8.54 0.92
C SER A 7 0.91 -9.64 -0.02
N TYR A 8 0.19 -9.86 -1.13
CA TYR A 8 0.47 -10.91 -2.09
C TYR A 8 0.74 -10.35 -3.49
N PHE A 9 1.90 -10.66 -4.07
CA PHE A 9 2.13 -10.41 -5.50
C PHE A 9 1.35 -11.40 -6.36
N VAL A 10 0.47 -10.87 -7.20
CA VAL A 10 -0.32 -11.60 -8.20
C VAL A 10 0.49 -11.66 -9.48
N ARG A 11 0.63 -12.87 -10.03
CA ARG A 11 1.42 -13.11 -11.25
C ARG A 11 0.55 -13.63 -12.39
N ASN A 12 0.91 -13.28 -13.62
CA ASN A 12 0.31 -13.89 -14.82
C ASN A 12 0.87 -15.31 -15.06
N LYS A 13 0.46 -15.93 -16.17
CA LYS A 13 0.91 -17.27 -16.56
C LYS A 13 2.40 -17.31 -16.89
N ASP A 14 2.96 -16.18 -17.33
CA ASP A 14 4.36 -16.01 -17.70
C ASP A 14 5.26 -15.73 -16.47
N GLY A 15 4.66 -15.60 -15.28
CA GLY A 15 5.37 -15.39 -14.02
C GLY A 15 5.65 -13.92 -13.70
N GLU A 16 5.15 -12.98 -14.48
CA GLU A 16 5.31 -11.54 -14.27
C GLU A 16 4.32 -11.01 -13.23
N ASN A 17 4.75 -10.06 -12.40
CA ASN A 17 3.89 -9.41 -11.41
C ASN A 17 2.92 -8.45 -12.11
N ILE A 18 1.61 -8.70 -11.97
CA ILE A 18 0.54 -7.87 -12.56
C ILE A 18 -0.22 -7.05 -11.53
N GLY A 19 -0.14 -7.43 -10.25
CA GLY A 19 -0.82 -6.73 -9.18
C GLY A 19 -0.35 -7.10 -7.79
N VAL A 20 -0.78 -6.31 -6.83
CA VAL A 20 -0.61 -6.56 -5.40
C VAL A 20 -2.00 -6.71 -4.79
N PHE A 21 -2.22 -7.82 -4.09
CA PHE A 21 -3.47 -8.09 -3.40
C PHE A 21 -3.27 -8.10 -1.89
N LYS A 22 -4.08 -7.32 -1.16
CA LYS A 22 -4.07 -7.24 0.30
C LYS A 22 -5.42 -7.71 0.84
N PRO A 23 -5.53 -8.95 1.35
CA PRO A 23 -6.78 -9.47 1.89
C PRO A 23 -7.15 -8.81 3.23
N ARG A 24 -8.44 -8.51 3.40
CA ARG A 24 -9.00 -7.84 4.58
C ARG A 24 -8.74 -8.62 5.88
N ASP A 25 -8.75 -9.95 5.83
CA ASP A 25 -8.67 -10.82 7.00
C ASP A 25 -7.23 -11.07 7.49
N GLU A 26 -6.22 -10.52 6.80
CA GLU A 26 -4.79 -10.64 7.16
C GLU A 26 -4.15 -9.30 7.54
N GLU A 27 -4.92 -8.20 7.54
CA GLU A 27 -4.45 -6.89 8.00
C GLU A 27 -3.94 -6.95 9.45
N PRO A 28 -3.01 -6.06 9.85
CA PRO A 28 -2.72 -5.86 11.27
C PRO A 28 -4.03 -5.53 12.01
N PHE A 29 -4.28 -6.20 13.14
CA PHE A 29 -5.55 -6.17 13.90
C PHE A 29 -6.74 -6.90 13.27
N ALA A 30 -6.53 -7.70 12.22
CA ALA A 30 -7.53 -8.65 11.74
C ALA A 30 -7.76 -9.77 12.78
N GLU A 31 -8.86 -10.49 12.62
CA GLU A 31 -9.32 -11.54 13.55
C GLU A 31 -8.27 -12.63 13.80
N HIS A 32 -7.34 -12.83 12.86
CA HIS A 32 -6.28 -13.83 12.92
C HIS A 32 -4.88 -13.24 13.21
N ASN A 33 -4.76 -11.94 13.52
CA ASN A 33 -3.49 -11.28 13.89
C ASN A 33 -3.64 -10.38 15.14
N PRO A 34 -3.93 -10.97 16.32
CA PRO A 34 -4.17 -10.21 17.54
C PRO A 34 -2.84 -9.70 18.13
N LYS A 35 -2.42 -8.49 17.74
CA LYS A 35 -1.40 -7.73 18.50
C LYS A 35 -2.06 -7.13 19.76
N TRP A 36 -2.37 -8.00 20.73
CA TRP A 36 -3.08 -7.68 21.98
C TRP A 36 -2.49 -6.49 22.77
N PRO A 37 -1.15 -6.30 22.84
CA PRO A 37 -0.56 -5.15 23.55
C PRO A 37 -0.92 -3.79 22.93
N LYS A 38 -1.09 -3.74 21.60
CA LYS A 38 -1.44 -2.50 20.87
C LYS A 38 -2.93 -2.16 20.99
N TYR A 39 -3.78 -3.16 21.22
CA TYR A 39 -5.22 -2.97 21.45
C TYR A 39 -5.48 -2.31 22.82
N LEU A 40 -4.74 -2.72 23.86
CA LEU A 40 -4.82 -2.12 25.20
C LEU A 40 -4.30 -0.67 25.21
N GLN A 41 -3.20 -0.40 24.50
CA GLN A 41 -2.64 0.95 24.37
C GLN A 41 -3.62 1.94 23.70
N ARG A 42 -4.42 1.46 22.76
CA ARG A 42 -5.50 2.22 22.09
C ARG A 42 -6.69 2.55 23.01
N PHE A 43 -6.95 1.73 24.02
CA PHE A 43 -8.05 1.95 24.97
C PHE A 43 -7.68 2.90 26.12
N LEU A 44 -6.39 2.96 26.50
CA LEU A 44 -5.89 3.74 27.65
C LEU A 44 -5.25 5.11 27.30
N CYS A 45 -4.95 5.40 26.04
CA CYS A 45 -4.30 6.66 25.62
C CYS A 45 -4.95 7.27 24.37
N PHE A 46 -5.99 8.08 24.55
CA PHE A 46 -6.77 8.69 23.45
C PHE A 46 -6.02 9.77 22.65
N CYS A 47 -4.76 10.09 22.96
CA CYS A 47 -4.09 11.24 22.32
C CYS A 47 -2.58 11.10 22.02
N CYS A 48 -1.89 10.02 22.44
CA CYS A 48 -0.41 10.04 22.43
C CYS A 48 0.29 8.87 21.72
N PHE A 49 -0.40 7.80 21.30
CA PHE A 49 0.28 6.66 20.67
C PHE A 49 -0.55 5.97 19.56
N GLY A 50 -0.01 6.01 18.34
CA GLY A 50 -0.39 5.13 17.23
C GLY A 50 -1.63 5.56 16.43
N ARG A 51 -1.90 4.83 15.34
CA ARG A 51 -3.00 4.99 14.37
C ARG A 51 -4.40 4.76 14.98
N ALA A 52 -4.65 5.21 16.21
CA ALA A 52 -5.90 5.03 16.96
C ALA A 52 -7.09 5.78 16.33
N CYS A 53 -6.82 6.81 15.53
CA CYS A 53 -7.82 7.53 14.72
C CYS A 53 -8.27 6.77 13.46
N LEU A 54 -7.63 5.64 13.12
CA LEU A 54 -8.03 4.84 11.97
C LEU A 54 -9.08 3.79 12.35
N ILE A 55 -10.09 3.65 11.49
CA ILE A 55 -11.12 2.61 11.63
C ILE A 55 -10.43 1.24 11.44
N PRO A 56 -10.51 0.32 12.42
CA PRO A 56 -9.87 -1.00 12.29
C PRO A 56 -10.49 -1.82 11.15
N LYS A 57 -9.68 -2.70 10.52
CA LYS A 57 -10.07 -3.61 9.42
C LYS A 57 -10.62 -2.89 8.17
N SER A 58 -10.18 -1.66 7.94
CA SER A 58 -10.58 -0.82 6.80
C SER A 58 -9.40 -0.45 5.89
N GLY A 59 -8.22 -1.07 6.04
CA GLY A 59 -7.04 -0.74 5.25
C GLY A 59 -7.29 -0.90 3.75
N PHE A 60 -7.88 -2.01 3.33
CA PHE A 60 -8.24 -2.28 1.94
C PHE A 60 -9.24 -1.26 1.36
N LEU A 61 -10.11 -0.67 2.19
CA LEU A 61 -11.02 0.41 1.80
C LEU A 61 -10.26 1.72 1.60
N SER A 62 -9.30 2.02 2.49
CA SER A 62 -8.43 3.20 2.36
C SER A 62 -7.60 3.14 1.07
N GLU A 63 -7.05 1.96 0.74
CA GLU A 63 -6.29 1.71 -0.49
C GLU A 63 -7.13 1.95 -1.76
N ALA A 64 -8.36 1.39 -1.78
CA ALA A 64 -9.29 1.63 -2.89
C ALA A 64 -9.77 3.09 -2.93
N GLY A 65 -10.00 3.71 -1.77
CA GLY A 65 -10.40 5.10 -1.62
C GLY A 65 -9.36 6.08 -2.16
N ALA A 66 -8.07 5.84 -1.89
CA ALA A 66 -6.98 6.64 -2.44
C ALA A 66 -7.00 6.64 -3.98
N SER A 67 -7.22 5.47 -4.60
CA SER A 67 -7.35 5.37 -6.06
C SER A 67 -8.60 6.07 -6.62
N LEU A 68 -9.71 6.06 -5.87
CA LEU A 68 -10.93 6.78 -6.25
C LEU A 68 -10.76 8.30 -6.16
N VAL A 69 -10.09 8.80 -5.10
CA VAL A 69 -9.79 10.23 -4.93
C VAL A 69 -8.82 10.70 -6.01
N ASP A 70 -7.76 9.92 -6.30
CA ASP A 70 -6.82 10.20 -7.39
C ASP A 70 -7.53 10.37 -8.74
N GLU A 71 -8.46 9.45 -9.06
CA GLU A 71 -9.25 9.50 -10.29
C GLU A 71 -10.18 10.72 -10.32
N ARG A 72 -10.83 11.03 -9.18
CA ARG A 72 -11.77 12.15 -9.08
C ARG A 72 -11.08 13.51 -9.19
N LEU A 73 -9.83 13.60 -8.72
CA LEU A 73 -8.97 14.79 -8.80
C LEU A 73 -8.06 14.80 -10.04
N GLN A 74 -8.11 13.75 -10.88
CA GLN A 74 -7.30 13.61 -12.09
C GLN A 74 -5.79 13.75 -11.83
N LEU A 75 -5.32 13.26 -10.68
CA LEU A 75 -3.91 13.36 -10.31
C LEU A 75 -3.07 12.37 -11.13
N ASN A 76 -3.59 11.16 -11.35
CA ASN A 76 -2.98 10.08 -12.12
C ASN A 76 -1.62 9.65 -11.55
N ILE A 77 -1.52 9.56 -10.22
CA ILE A 77 -0.30 9.15 -9.50
C ILE A 77 -0.48 7.86 -8.72
N VAL A 78 -1.72 7.47 -8.40
CA VAL A 78 -2.02 6.20 -7.71
C VAL A 78 -2.31 5.11 -8.75
N PRO A 79 -1.56 3.98 -8.74
CA PRO A 79 -1.92 2.83 -9.56
C PRO A 79 -3.35 2.38 -9.26
N LYS A 80 -4.11 2.00 -10.29
CA LYS A 80 -5.53 1.67 -10.12
C LYS A 80 -5.73 0.58 -9.08
N THR A 81 -6.53 0.89 -8.06
CA THR A 81 -6.85 -0.03 -6.97
C THR A 81 -8.35 -0.22 -6.86
N ARG A 82 -8.81 -1.47 -6.74
CA ARG A 82 -10.23 -1.83 -6.58
C ARG A 82 -10.40 -2.93 -5.54
N ILE A 83 -11.62 -3.06 -5.02
CA ILE A 83 -11.99 -4.13 -4.11
C ILE A 83 -12.39 -5.33 -4.96
N ILE A 84 -11.73 -6.47 -4.75
CA ILE A 84 -12.05 -7.71 -5.46
C ILE A 84 -12.18 -8.88 -4.48
N ARG A 85 -12.72 -9.99 -5.00
CA ARG A 85 -12.66 -11.29 -4.36
C ARG A 85 -11.71 -12.19 -5.13
N MET A 86 -10.73 -12.78 -4.46
CA MET A 86 -9.77 -13.70 -5.06
C MET A 86 -9.58 -14.91 -4.16
N ALA A 87 -9.35 -16.08 -4.74
CA ALA A 87 -9.03 -17.31 -4.03
C ALA A 87 -7.66 -17.80 -4.51
N SER A 88 -6.80 -18.24 -3.59
CA SER A 88 -5.48 -18.77 -3.92
C SER A 88 -5.01 -19.67 -2.80
N GLN A 89 -4.42 -20.82 -3.13
CA GLN A 89 -3.80 -21.72 -2.15
C GLN A 89 -2.67 -21.04 -1.36
N SER A 90 -2.08 -19.98 -1.90
CA SER A 90 -1.01 -19.23 -1.22
C SER A 90 -1.51 -18.34 -0.07
N PHE A 91 -2.82 -18.08 0.02
CA PHE A 91 -3.36 -17.25 1.10
C PHE A 91 -3.38 -17.98 2.43
N PHE A 92 -3.30 -17.23 3.53
CA PHE A 92 -3.40 -17.80 4.86
C PHE A 92 -4.84 -18.20 5.16
N TYR A 93 -5.11 -19.50 5.31
CA TYR A 93 -6.40 -19.99 5.80
C TYR A 93 -6.21 -20.64 7.18
N PRO A 94 -7.03 -20.28 8.18
CA PRO A 94 -6.99 -20.96 9.48
C PRO A 94 -7.32 -22.45 9.30
N LYS A 95 -6.46 -23.32 9.86
CA LYS A 95 -6.65 -24.77 9.82
C LYS A 95 -7.91 -25.16 10.57
N LYS A 96 -8.77 -25.98 9.95
CA LYS A 96 -9.93 -26.55 10.63
C LYS A 96 -9.49 -27.76 11.45
N LEU A 97 -10.02 -27.92 12.67
CA LEU A 97 -9.80 -29.11 13.51
C LEU A 97 -10.35 -30.39 12.86
N CYS A 98 -11.47 -30.27 12.13
CA CYS A 98 -12.09 -31.34 11.35
C CYS A 98 -12.49 -30.81 9.96
N GLY A 99 -12.16 -31.56 8.90
CA GLY A 99 -12.52 -31.25 7.51
C GLY A 99 -11.33 -30.98 6.59
N ARG A 100 -11.60 -30.84 5.28
CA ARG A 100 -10.57 -30.46 4.29
C ARG A 100 -10.30 -28.95 4.34
N ASP A 101 -9.04 -28.58 4.11
CA ASP A 101 -8.66 -27.19 3.89
C ASP A 101 -9.28 -26.71 2.57
N GLU A 102 -10.19 -25.75 2.70
CA GLU A 102 -10.99 -25.23 1.58
C GLU A 102 -10.49 -23.84 1.20
N VAL A 103 -10.10 -23.70 -0.07
CA VAL A 103 -9.69 -22.42 -0.65
C VAL A 103 -10.94 -21.60 -0.92
N ARG A 104 -11.27 -20.71 0.01
CA ARG A 104 -12.39 -19.77 -0.15
C ARG A 104 -11.92 -18.41 -0.70
N PRO A 105 -12.72 -17.74 -1.54
CA PRO A 105 -12.41 -16.39 -1.97
C PRO A 105 -12.35 -15.42 -0.79
N LYS A 106 -11.27 -14.65 -0.72
CA LYS A 106 -11.05 -13.56 0.23
C LYS A 106 -11.34 -12.23 -0.43
N ILE A 107 -11.93 -11.30 0.32
CA ILE A 107 -12.11 -9.91 -0.10
C ILE A 107 -10.86 -9.10 0.26
N GLY A 108 -10.42 -8.22 -0.63
CA GLY A 108 -9.25 -7.38 -0.40
C GLY A 108 -9.10 -6.30 -1.46
N SER A 109 -8.11 -5.42 -1.26
CA SER A 109 -7.71 -4.45 -2.27
C SER A 109 -6.78 -5.12 -3.27
N TYR A 110 -7.00 -4.84 -4.55
CA TYR A 110 -6.13 -5.23 -5.64
C TYR A 110 -5.63 -3.95 -6.32
N GLN A 111 -4.34 -3.74 -6.28
CA GLN A 111 -3.66 -2.63 -6.92
C GLN A 111 -2.87 -3.15 -8.13
N VAL A 112 -2.98 -2.47 -9.27
CA VAL A 112 -2.17 -2.77 -10.47
C VAL A 112 -0.69 -2.56 -10.15
N PHE A 113 0.15 -3.52 -10.55
CA PHE A 113 1.59 -3.44 -10.35
C PHE A 113 2.21 -2.49 -11.38
N VAL A 114 3.16 -1.66 -10.94
CA VAL A 114 3.88 -0.72 -11.81
C VAL A 114 5.36 -1.11 -11.92
N HIS A 115 5.88 -1.19 -13.15
CA HIS A 115 7.24 -1.64 -13.42
C HIS A 115 8.22 -0.48 -13.62
N GLY A 116 9.47 -0.70 -13.20
CA GLY A 116 10.57 0.24 -13.39
C GLY A 116 10.56 1.44 -12.43
N TYR A 117 9.79 1.34 -11.35
CA TYR A 117 9.75 2.33 -10.28
C TYR A 117 10.69 1.93 -9.16
N LYS A 118 11.36 2.90 -8.54
CA LYS A 118 12.25 2.73 -7.39
C LYS A 118 11.75 3.54 -6.19
N PRO A 119 12.03 3.13 -4.94
CA PRO A 119 11.72 3.92 -3.75
C PRO A 119 12.35 5.31 -3.82
N ALA A 120 11.61 6.33 -3.38
CA ALA A 120 12.08 7.70 -3.44
C ALA A 120 13.36 7.93 -2.62
N ILE A 121 13.56 7.20 -1.52
CA ILE A 121 14.78 7.27 -0.70
C ILE A 121 16.05 6.90 -1.50
N GLU A 122 15.96 5.92 -2.40
CA GLU A 122 17.08 5.47 -3.23
C GLU A 122 17.44 6.57 -4.23
N ILE A 123 16.44 7.09 -4.93
CA ILE A 123 16.60 8.15 -5.94
C ILE A 123 17.05 9.48 -5.33
N ALA A 124 16.51 9.86 -4.18
CA ALA A 124 16.90 11.08 -3.49
C ALA A 124 18.39 11.06 -3.13
N SER A 125 18.92 9.88 -2.75
CA SER A 125 20.34 9.71 -2.44
C SER A 125 21.22 9.91 -3.68
N GLU A 126 20.77 9.48 -4.87
CA GLU A 126 21.47 9.73 -6.14
C GLU A 126 21.49 11.23 -6.50
N TRP A 127 20.44 11.98 -6.16
CA TRP A 127 20.33 13.41 -6.49
C TRP A 127 21.10 14.35 -5.56
N ILE A 128 21.40 13.90 -4.33
CA ILE A 128 22.04 14.69 -3.28
C ILE A 128 23.57 14.52 -3.27
N ASN A 129 24.14 13.61 -4.06
CA ASN A 129 25.60 13.46 -4.13
C ASN A 129 26.27 14.77 -4.61
N ASP A 130 26.89 15.48 -3.66
CA ASP A 130 27.41 16.85 -3.75
C ASP A 130 28.50 17.07 -4.83
N ASP A 131 29.05 16.00 -5.40
CA ASP A 131 30.22 16.06 -6.29
C ASP A 131 29.87 16.19 -7.77
N VAL A 132 28.60 16.00 -8.15
CA VAL A 132 28.16 16.07 -9.55
C VAL A 132 26.93 16.98 -9.66
N ARG A 133 27.01 17.94 -10.57
CA ARG A 133 25.88 18.76 -11.04
C ARG A 133 24.64 17.87 -11.15
N SER A 134 23.58 18.21 -10.39
CA SER A 134 22.34 17.41 -10.29
C SER A 134 21.99 16.73 -11.62
N PRO A 135 21.80 15.39 -11.63
CA PRO A 135 21.67 14.62 -12.87
C PRO A 135 20.42 14.97 -13.69
N LEU A 136 19.51 15.75 -13.11
CA LEU A 136 18.26 16.16 -13.73
C LEU A 136 18.42 17.48 -14.50
N SER A 137 17.91 17.48 -15.73
CA SER A 137 17.62 18.69 -16.50
C SER A 137 16.59 19.59 -15.80
N ALA A 138 16.50 20.86 -16.23
CA ALA A 138 15.51 21.80 -15.70
C ALA A 138 14.07 21.30 -15.91
N ASP A 139 13.79 20.68 -17.06
CA ASP A 139 12.47 20.12 -17.37
C ASP A 139 12.14 18.92 -16.49
N GLU A 140 13.11 18.06 -16.18
CA GLU A 140 12.93 16.93 -15.25
C GLU A 140 12.63 17.42 -13.83
N LYS A 141 13.32 18.46 -13.37
CA LYS A 141 13.04 19.09 -12.07
C LYS A 141 11.63 19.68 -12.02
N ALA A 142 11.20 20.36 -13.09
CA ALA A 142 9.86 20.91 -13.19
C ALA A 142 8.79 19.81 -13.19
N ARG A 143 9.00 18.72 -13.95
CA ARG A 143 8.10 17.56 -13.97
C ARG A 143 8.03 16.88 -12.60
N PHE A 144 9.17 16.67 -11.95
CA PHE A 144 9.22 16.10 -10.60
C PHE A 144 8.44 16.96 -9.60
N LEU A 145 8.67 18.27 -9.58
CA LEU A 145 7.96 19.19 -8.70
C LEU A 145 6.45 19.13 -8.90
N HIS A 146 6.00 19.07 -10.17
CA HIS A 146 4.58 18.95 -10.48
C HIS A 146 3.97 17.63 -9.97
N LEU A 147 4.66 16.50 -10.15
CA LEU A 147 4.21 15.19 -9.64
C LEU A 147 4.22 15.14 -8.11
N PHE A 148 5.24 15.74 -7.49
CA PHE A 148 5.34 15.85 -6.04
C PHE A 148 4.19 16.69 -5.45
N GLN A 149 3.84 17.81 -6.08
CA GLN A 149 2.69 18.62 -5.67
C GLN A 149 1.38 17.83 -5.72
N LYS A 150 1.16 17.02 -6.77
CA LYS A 150 0.00 16.12 -6.85
C LYS A 150 -0.04 15.12 -5.70
N MET A 151 1.11 14.54 -5.35
CA MET A 151 1.22 13.65 -4.20
C MET A 151 0.87 14.35 -2.89
N CYS A 152 1.39 15.56 -2.66
CA CYS A 152 1.04 16.35 -1.48
C CYS A 152 -0.46 16.64 -1.40
N ILE A 153 -1.10 16.99 -2.52
CA ILE A 153 -2.56 17.22 -2.59
C ILE A 153 -3.30 15.95 -2.17
N LEU A 154 -2.96 14.81 -2.76
CA LEU A 154 -3.61 13.54 -2.44
C LEU A 154 -3.49 13.21 -0.96
N ASP A 155 -2.25 13.19 -0.44
CA ASP A 155 -1.98 12.81 0.95
C ASP A 155 -2.65 13.75 1.94
N TYR A 156 -2.72 15.04 1.63
CA TYR A 156 -3.40 16.02 2.45
C TYR A 156 -4.91 15.80 2.46
N VAL A 157 -5.53 15.57 1.29
CA VAL A 157 -6.97 15.35 1.15
C VAL A 157 -7.42 14.09 1.88
N ILE A 158 -6.68 12.99 1.74
CA ILE A 158 -7.02 11.71 2.39
C ILE A 158 -6.50 11.60 3.82
N ARG A 159 -5.76 12.62 4.30
CA ARG A 159 -5.06 12.63 5.60
C ARG A 159 -4.23 11.38 5.80
N ASN A 160 -3.38 11.07 4.82
CA ASN A 160 -2.51 9.90 4.86
C ASN A 160 -1.61 9.95 6.10
N THR A 161 -1.73 8.94 6.96
CA THR A 161 -1.02 8.88 8.26
C THR A 161 0.33 8.16 8.18
N ASP A 162 0.74 7.67 7.01
CA ASP A 162 1.87 6.75 6.87
C ASP A 162 2.78 7.05 5.65
N ARG A 163 2.79 8.29 5.18
CA ARG A 163 3.71 8.69 4.11
C ARG A 163 5.13 8.86 4.65
N ASN A 164 6.08 8.17 4.04
CA ASN A 164 7.53 8.32 4.23
C ASN A 164 8.24 8.12 2.88
N ASN A 165 9.56 8.36 2.80
CA ASN A 165 10.32 8.25 1.55
C ASN A 165 10.52 6.82 1.02
N ASP A 166 10.12 5.81 1.79
CA ASP A 166 10.13 4.41 1.36
C ASP A 166 8.81 4.01 0.68
N ASN A 167 7.73 4.74 0.98
CA ASN A 167 6.35 4.40 0.63
C ASN A 167 5.82 5.08 -0.65
N TRP A 168 6.66 5.82 -1.38
CA TRP A 168 6.34 6.33 -2.70
C TRP A 168 7.50 6.10 -3.66
N LEU A 169 7.18 5.98 -4.94
CA LEU A 169 8.10 5.52 -5.95
C LEU A 169 8.31 6.57 -7.04
N ILE A 170 9.51 6.60 -7.61
CA ILE A 170 9.93 7.49 -8.68
C ILE A 170 10.40 6.64 -9.87
N LYS A 171 10.19 7.16 -11.09
CA LYS A 171 10.69 6.62 -12.35
C LYS A 171 11.14 7.76 -13.25
#